data_AF-A0A1W1ECW2-F1
#
_entry.id   AF-A0A1W1ECW2-F1
#
_cell.length_a   1.000
_cell.length_b   1.000
_cell.length_c   1.000
_cell.angle_alpha   90.00
_cell.angle_beta   90.00
_cell.angle_gamma   90.00
#
_symmetry.space_group_name_H-M   'P 1'
#
loop_
_entity.id
_entity.type
_entity.pdbx_description
1 polymer ?
#
loop_
_entity_poly.entity_id
_entity_poly.type
_entity_poly.pdbx_seq_one_letter_code
_entity_poly.pdbx_strand_id
1 'polypeptide(L)'
;MKLLWITLFVGTTLFATSALAGNVEMGQKIYGKKLKDDCGFSGVKFTAAHTPAEWQKIYDDGKLEAEIRKICPNVKEIDPVWLDHLQAFVYEFGKGSGNEPTCG
;
A
#
# COMPACT_ATOMS: atom_id res chain seq x y z
N MET A 1 6.97 -37.53 29.65
CA MET A 1 7.91 -37.16 28.59
C MET A 1 7.51 -35.83 27.98
N LYS A 2 8.52 -35.04 27.63
CA LYS A 2 8.48 -33.72 27.02
C LYS A 2 8.44 -33.90 25.50
N LEU A 3 7.48 -33.29 24.81
CA LEU A 3 7.51 -33.05 23.37
C LEU A 3 6.76 -31.75 23.09
N LEU A 4 7.54 -30.67 23.02
CA LEU A 4 7.12 -29.37 22.52
C LEU A 4 6.94 -29.52 21.00
N TRP A 5 5.72 -29.45 20.52
CA TRP A 5 5.46 -29.28 19.09
C TRP A 5 5.46 -27.79 18.78
N ILE A 6 6.63 -27.28 18.39
CA ILE A 6 6.71 -25.98 17.71
C ILE A 6 6.34 -26.26 16.26
N THR A 7 5.05 -26.14 15.94
CA THR A 7 4.58 -26.09 14.56
C THR A 7 4.97 -24.73 13.99
N LEU A 8 6.15 -24.68 13.37
CA LEU A 8 6.56 -23.56 12.52
C LEU A 8 5.72 -23.65 11.23
N PHE A 9 4.58 -22.97 11.20
CA PHE A 9 3.93 -22.65 9.94
C PHE A 9 4.78 -21.59 9.23
N VAL A 10 5.77 -22.04 8.45
CA VAL A 10 6.37 -21.19 7.41
C VAL A 10 5.32 -21.09 6.31
N GLY A 11 4.44 -20.10 6.42
CA GLY A 11 3.58 -19.70 5.33
C GLY A 11 4.43 -19.02 4.27
N THR A 12 4.95 -19.78 3.31
CA THR A 12 5.46 -19.21 2.06
C THR A 12 4.26 -18.72 1.27
N THR A 13 3.85 -17.47 1.50
CA THR A 13 2.98 -16.77 0.58
C THR A 13 3.77 -16.54 -0.70
N LEU A 14 3.46 -17.33 -1.73
CA LEU A 14 3.82 -16.99 -3.10
C LEU A 14 3.19 -15.64 -3.40
N PHE A 15 3.97 -14.57 -3.34
CA PHE A 15 3.56 -13.29 -3.90
C PHE A 15 3.51 -13.48 -5.40
N ALA A 16 2.32 -13.75 -5.94
CA ALA A 16 2.09 -13.62 -7.36
C ALA A 16 2.39 -12.16 -7.70
N THR A 17 3.46 -11.91 -8.46
CA THR A 17 3.75 -10.59 -8.99
C THR A 17 2.66 -10.26 -10.00
N SER A 18 1.56 -9.64 -9.55
CA SER A 18 0.62 -8.97 -10.43
C SER A 18 1.39 -7.86 -11.13
N ALA A 19 1.34 -7.83 -12.46
CA ALA A 19 1.79 -6.66 -13.20
C ALA A 19 0.82 -5.52 -12.88
N LEU A 20 1.25 -4.61 -12.01
CA LEU A 20 0.49 -3.43 -11.63
C LEU A 20 0.42 -2.52 -12.86
N ALA A 21 -0.77 -2.02 -13.20
CA ALA A 21 -0.93 -1.11 -14.33
C ALA A 21 -0.17 0.22 -14.12
N GLY A 22 0.02 0.62 -12.85
CA GLY A 22 0.67 1.86 -12.49
C GLY A 22 2.18 1.77 -12.26
N ASN A 23 2.82 2.93 -12.36
CA ASN A 23 4.23 3.15 -12.04
C ASN A 23 4.42 3.55 -10.56
N VAL A 24 5.29 2.82 -9.85
CA VAL A 24 5.61 3.02 -8.43
C VAL A 24 6.20 4.39 -8.12
N GLU A 25 7.16 4.87 -8.92
CA GLU A 25 7.77 6.20 -8.72
C GLU A 25 6.77 7.33 -8.94
N MET A 26 5.85 7.16 -9.89
CA MET A 26 4.76 8.11 -10.09
C MET A 26 3.82 8.10 -8.89
N GLY A 27 3.50 6.95 -8.31
CA GLY A 27 2.70 6.85 -7.09
C GLY A 27 3.37 7.53 -5.89
N GLN A 28 4.68 7.35 -5.70
CA GLN A 28 5.46 8.09 -4.70
C GLN A 28 5.39 9.61 -4.92
N LYS A 29 5.56 10.07 -6.16
CA LYS A 29 5.47 11.49 -6.53
C LYS A 29 4.08 12.07 -6.29
N ILE A 30 3.04 11.33 -6.64
CA ILE A 30 1.64 11.73 -6.41
C ILE A 30 1.39 11.85 -4.92
N TYR A 31 1.71 10.82 -4.13
CA TYR A 31 1.55 10.90 -2.68
C TYR A 31 2.30 12.11 -2.11
N GLY A 32 3.59 12.23 -2.41
CA GLY A 32 4.44 13.29 -1.89
C GLY A 32 3.99 14.71 -2.25
N LYS A 33 3.48 14.93 -3.47
CA LYS A 33 3.12 16.27 -3.96
C LYS A 33 1.64 16.63 -3.82
N LYS A 34 0.76 15.63 -3.73
CA LYS A 34 -0.70 15.83 -3.80
C LYS A 34 -1.41 15.44 -2.51
N LEU A 35 -0.93 14.38 -1.83
CA LEU A 35 -1.65 13.80 -0.70
C LEU A 35 -0.96 14.06 0.64
N LYS A 36 0.37 14.16 0.67
CA LYS A 36 1.16 14.20 1.92
C LYS A 36 0.73 15.31 2.87
N ASP A 37 0.58 16.54 2.37
CA ASP A 37 0.26 17.71 3.19
C ASP A 37 -1.17 17.61 3.77
N ASP A 38 -2.13 17.17 2.96
CA ASP A 38 -3.52 16.97 3.40
C ASP A 38 -3.63 15.75 4.35
N CYS A 39 -2.84 14.69 4.10
CA CYS A 39 -2.85 13.47 4.90
C CYS A 39 -2.13 13.66 6.26
N GLY A 40 -1.11 14.52 6.32
CA GLY A 40 -0.40 14.90 7.54
C GLY A 40 0.65 13.90 8.02
N PHE A 41 1.06 12.94 7.16
CA PHE A 41 2.12 11.97 7.48
C PHE A 41 2.87 11.46 6.25
N SER A 42 4.01 10.79 6.50
CA SER A 42 4.90 10.27 5.46
C SER A 42 4.27 9.16 4.62
N GLY A 43 4.82 8.95 3.42
CA GLY A 43 4.43 7.83 2.56
C GLY A 43 4.64 6.49 3.24
N VAL A 44 5.68 6.38 4.08
CA VAL A 44 5.96 5.18 4.89
C VAL A 44 4.78 4.82 5.79
N LYS A 45 4.21 5.80 6.52
CA LYS A 45 3.07 5.55 7.41
C LYS A 45 1.80 5.23 6.63
N PHE A 46 1.64 5.83 5.45
CA PHE A 46 0.51 5.59 4.57
C PHE A 46 0.50 4.17 3.99
N THR A 47 1.61 3.74 3.36
CA THR A 47 1.67 2.42 2.71
C THR A 47 1.61 1.29 3.73
N ALA A 48 2.12 1.51 4.95
CA ALA A 48 2.05 0.55 6.06
C ALA A 48 0.63 0.34 6.65
N ALA A 49 -0.40 1.06 6.18
CA ALA A 49 -1.78 0.88 6.65
C ALA A 49 -2.34 -0.52 6.36
N HIS A 50 -1.95 -1.11 5.22
CA HIS A 50 -2.35 -2.46 4.79
C HIS A 50 -1.14 -3.22 4.24
N THR A 51 -1.23 -4.55 4.20
CA THR A 51 -0.29 -5.40 3.47
C THR A 51 -0.47 -5.25 1.95
N PRO A 52 0.53 -5.62 1.12
CA PRO A 52 0.38 -5.58 -0.34
C PRO A 52 -0.85 -6.33 -0.85
N ALA A 53 -1.16 -7.49 -0.26
CA ALA A 53 -2.32 -8.31 -0.64
C ALA A 53 -3.65 -7.64 -0.28
N GLU A 54 -3.74 -7.00 0.88
CA GLU A 54 -4.92 -6.23 1.28
C GLU A 54 -5.11 -5.00 0.37
N TRP A 55 -4.03 -4.29 0.06
CA TRP A 55 -4.07 -3.18 -0.89
C TRP A 55 -4.52 -3.60 -2.29
N GLN A 56 -4.01 -4.72 -2.80
CA GLN A 56 -4.46 -5.29 -4.07
C GLN A 56 -5.96 -5.61 -4.03
N LYS A 57 -6.43 -6.25 -2.96
CA LYS A 57 -7.86 -6.56 -2.80
C LYS A 57 -8.74 -5.30 -2.74
N ILE A 58 -8.30 -4.27 -2.02
CA ILE A 58 -9.02 -2.98 -1.95
C ILE A 58 -9.13 -2.35 -3.34
N TYR A 59 -8.06 -2.44 -4.14
CA TYR A 59 -8.04 -1.93 -5.50
C TYR A 59 -8.93 -2.75 -6.43
N ASP A 60 -8.85 -4.08 -6.40
CA ASP A 60 -9.66 -4.98 -7.24
C ASP A 60 -11.16 -4.83 -6.94
N ASP A 61 -11.51 -4.50 -5.69
CA ASP A 61 -12.87 -4.16 -5.25
C ASP A 61 -13.34 -2.76 -5.71
N GLY A 62 -12.48 -1.96 -6.36
CA GLY A 62 -12.75 -0.58 -6.76
C GLY A 62 -12.82 0.41 -5.59
N LYS A 63 -12.25 0.07 -4.44
CA LYS A 63 -12.39 0.82 -3.17
C LYS A 63 -11.15 1.63 -2.78
N LEU A 64 -10.12 1.69 -3.63
CA LEU A 64 -8.87 2.36 -3.30
C LEU A 64 -9.06 3.83 -2.90
N GLU A 65 -9.81 4.61 -3.69
CA GLU A 65 -10.07 6.01 -3.36
C GLU A 65 -10.76 6.18 -2.00
N ALA A 66 -11.78 5.36 -1.72
CA ALA A 66 -12.52 5.41 -0.46
C ALA A 66 -11.63 5.09 0.74
N GLU A 67 -10.74 4.10 0.61
CA GLU A 67 -9.79 3.77 1.67
C GLU A 67 -8.73 4.86 1.86
N ILE A 68 -8.24 5.49 0.78
CA ILE A 68 -7.35 6.65 0.87
C ILE A 68 -8.03 7.79 1.63
N ARG A 69 -9.29 8.11 1.33
CA ARG A 69 -10.04 9.16 2.05
C ARG A 69 -10.30 8.79 3.51
N LYS A 70 -10.48 7.51 3.82
CA LYS A 70 -10.60 7.04 5.21
C LYS A 70 -9.31 7.22 6.00
N ILE A 71 -8.16 6.98 5.36
CA ILE A 71 -6.82 7.13 5.97
C ILE A 71 -6.41 8.61 6.04
N CYS A 72 -6.71 9.37 4.99
CA CYS A 72 -6.39 10.78 4.79
C CYS A 72 -7.67 11.63 4.64
N PRO A 73 -8.43 11.89 5.72
CA PRO A 73 -9.76 12.50 5.62
C PRO A 73 -9.79 13.93 5.08
N ASN A 74 -8.66 14.64 5.07
CA ASN A 74 -8.59 16.02 4.59
C ASN A 74 -8.18 16.14 3.10
N VAL A 75 -7.90 15.02 2.42
CA VAL A 75 -7.54 15.05 1.00
C VAL A 75 -8.72 15.55 0.18
N LYS A 76 -8.49 16.66 -0.52
CA LYS A 76 -9.54 17.35 -1.27
C LYS A 76 -9.84 16.66 -2.59
N GLU A 77 -8.80 16.27 -3.32
CA GLU A 77 -8.89 15.76 -4.68
C GLU A 77 -8.07 14.47 -4.83
N ILE A 78 -8.67 13.48 -5.48
CA ILE A 78 -7.99 12.28 -5.95
C ILE A 78 -8.44 12.10 -7.39
N ASP A 79 -7.56 12.33 -8.34
CA ASP A 79 -7.85 12.09 -9.75
C ASP A 79 -7.88 10.58 -10.02
N PRO A 80 -8.90 10.03 -10.71
CA PRO A 80 -8.94 8.62 -11.08
C PRO A 80 -7.68 8.13 -11.79
N VAL A 81 -6.99 8.99 -12.58
CA VAL A 81 -5.73 8.61 -13.27
C VAL A 81 -4.59 8.34 -12.29
N TRP A 82 -4.69 8.77 -11.03
CA TRP A 82 -3.69 8.51 -10.01
C TRP A 82 -3.85 7.15 -9.36
N LEU A 83 -5.02 6.53 -9.45
CA LEU A 83 -5.34 5.33 -8.66
C LEU A 83 -4.42 4.16 -8.99
N ASP A 84 -4.13 3.90 -10.27
CA ASP A 84 -3.23 2.84 -10.68
C ASP A 84 -1.80 3.09 -10.15
N HIS A 85 -1.34 4.33 -10.17
CA HIS A 85 -0.03 4.71 -9.65
C HIS A 85 0.05 4.59 -8.12
N LEU A 86 -0.99 5.04 -7.43
CA LEU A 86 -1.10 4.94 -5.97
C LEU A 86 -1.21 3.48 -5.54
N GLN A 87 -1.93 2.66 -6.29
CA GLN A 87 -2.02 1.21 -6.14
C GLN A 87 -0.64 0.56 -6.23
N ALA A 88 0.12 0.89 -7.28
CA ALA A 88 1.45 0.34 -7.47
C ALA A 88 2.38 0.70 -6.31
N PHE A 89 2.26 1.95 -5.84
CA PHE A 89 3.00 2.46 -4.68
C PHE A 89 2.65 1.72 -3.38
N VAL A 90 1.37 1.56 -3.04
CA VAL A 90 0.96 0.88 -1.80
C VAL A 90 1.21 -0.62 -1.84
N TYR A 91 1.21 -1.24 -3.03
CA TYR A 91 1.57 -2.64 -3.20
C TYR A 91 3.07 -2.85 -2.94
N GLU A 92 3.94 -2.03 -3.53
CA GLU A 92 5.40 -2.18 -3.39
C GLU A 92 5.88 -1.96 -1.94
N PHE A 93 5.28 -0.98 -1.25
CA PHE A 93 5.72 -0.53 0.07
C PHE A 93 4.72 -0.86 1.19
N GLY A 94 3.80 -1.80 0.91
CA GLY A 94 2.81 -2.25 1.87
C GLY A 94 3.46 -2.84 3.12
N LYS A 95 2.68 -2.95 4.20
CA LYS A 95 3.15 -3.50 5.47
C LYS A 95 3.80 -4.87 5.28
N GLY A 96 5.05 -4.99 5.69
CA GLY A 96 5.80 -6.25 5.62
C GLY A 96 6.39 -6.58 4.25
N SER A 97 6.37 -5.67 3.27
CA SER A 97 7.02 -5.89 1.97
C SER A 97 8.55 -5.92 2.05
N GLY A 98 9.14 -5.35 3.10
CA GLY A 98 10.59 -5.22 3.24
C GLY A 98 11.18 -4.04 2.45
N ASN A 99 10.34 -3.29 1.72
CA ASN A 99 10.72 -2.08 0.99
C ASN A 99 10.26 -0.83 1.75
N GLU A 100 11.02 0.27 1.66
CA GLU A 100 10.67 1.57 2.24
C GLU A 100 10.63 2.66 1.16
N PRO A 101 9.58 3.50 1.12
CA PRO A 101 9.47 4.52 0.10
C PRO A 101 10.38 5.72 0.38
N THR A 102 10.90 6.34 -0.68
CA THR A 102 11.83 7.47 -0.57
C THR A 102 11.15 8.79 -0.17
N CYS A 103 9.82 8.87 -0.28
CA CYS A 103 9.01 10.02 0.14
C CYS A 103 8.66 9.95 1.64
N GLY A 104 9.70 10.02 2.49
CA GLY A 104 9.59 10.28 3.93
C GLY A 104 9.06 11.66 4.23
#